data_AF-A0A942HUX3-F1
#
_entry.id   AF-A0A942HUX3-F1
#
_cell.length_a   1.000
_cell.length_b   1.000
_cell.length_c   1.000
_cell.angle_alpha   90.00
_cell.angle_beta   90.00
_cell.angle_gamma   90.00
#
_symmetry.space_group_name_H-M   'P 1'
#
loop_
_entity.id
_entity.type
_entity.pdbx_description
1 polymer ?
#
loop_
_entity_poly.entity_id
_entity_poly.type
_entity_poly.pdbx_seq_one_letter_code
_entity_poly.pdbx_strand_id
1 'polypeptide(L)'
;MSLEMSGTIAKIARAATKFRKFEISMFVQDGEVFREIIIETTKNGQQTEVRLKEAPGYMQGPNEYVSSLAVAFSKARSFIGDMTPIIKSCTGGDAEVCADIRSVWCDMFKIDPTTVEIMSPEDVAMYRKCTINAMLQSLLEKGGDAVALWNSRPSGEKFDSHIDFTKRDMSGKNLSGIYLERLDFSGSNFEHCNLEKSALGNADFAKTTFKKANLEQANLSSVNAVRADFSAACMKSVISYSGNFKNAIFKKTDLSESSFTECDIRGADFTDSITHGASFNQCKYDEKTILPADFPIEDLKWKGAGVDPRLEQELKEALDKGIGNYDEFIEEVKCNFEFERTEKALKMLKKEKFQLYSHITPEQVVGIVRSQTDSELVYACMLNQSGNFSCCTQNLKPCGGLKGALCKHLLVLVIGLTRSDQLEAGTAANWVIQSKFHQPKMQKELMSDVFLQYKGALVGEFDWRPTETVPEDYYI
;
A
#
# COMPACT_ATOMS: atom_id res chain seq x y z
N MET A 1 5.19 51.14 -11.87
CA MET A 1 5.75 51.13 -10.50
C MET A 1 6.46 52.47 -10.25
N SER A 2 6.45 53.01 -9.04
CA SER A 2 7.27 54.20 -8.68
C SER A 2 8.76 53.83 -8.59
N LEU A 3 9.65 54.83 -8.72
CA LEU A 3 11.11 54.66 -8.59
C LEU A 3 11.50 54.10 -7.21
N GLU A 4 10.84 54.56 -6.15
CA GLU A 4 11.06 54.08 -4.78
C GLU A 4 10.68 52.60 -4.62
N MET A 5 9.51 52.19 -5.14
CA MET A 5 9.07 50.78 -5.10
C MET A 5 10.03 49.86 -5.88
N SER A 6 10.60 50.34 -6.99
CA SER A 6 11.62 49.60 -7.74
C SER A 6 12.89 49.37 -6.91
N GLY A 7 13.32 50.39 -6.14
CA GLY A 7 14.45 50.30 -5.22
C GLY A 7 14.21 49.30 -4.08
N THR A 8 13.02 49.30 -3.49
CA THR A 8 12.66 48.37 -2.40
C THR A 8 12.58 46.93 -2.89
N ILE A 9 12.00 46.68 -4.07
CA ILE A 9 11.98 45.33 -4.67
C ILE A 9 13.41 44.82 -4.95
N ALA A 10 14.34 45.68 -5.35
CA ALA A 10 15.74 45.30 -5.52
C ALA A 10 16.41 44.90 -4.19
N LYS A 11 16.07 45.55 -3.07
CA LYS A 11 16.54 45.14 -1.74
C LYS A 11 16.02 43.75 -1.35
N ILE A 12 14.73 43.51 -1.55
CA ILE A 12 14.09 42.21 -1.29
C ILE A 12 14.75 41.11 -2.15
N ALA A 13 15.01 41.39 -3.43
CA ALA A 13 15.68 40.46 -4.32
C ALA A 13 17.09 40.09 -3.83
N ARG A 14 17.87 41.05 -3.34
CA ARG A 14 19.19 40.78 -2.74
C ARG A 14 19.07 39.92 -1.48
N ALA A 15 18.10 40.19 -0.61
CA ALA A 15 17.87 39.38 0.58
C ALA A 15 17.50 37.92 0.21
N ALA A 16 16.62 37.73 -0.78
CA ALA A 16 16.18 36.42 -1.24
C ALA A 16 17.36 35.52 -1.69
N THR A 17 18.40 36.08 -2.32
CA THR A 17 19.58 35.30 -2.78
C THR A 17 20.41 34.63 -1.67
N LYS A 18 20.21 35.04 -0.42
CA LYS A 18 20.86 34.45 0.76
C LYS A 18 20.25 33.11 1.16
N PHE A 19 19.05 32.79 0.67
CA PHE A 19 18.32 31.58 1.03
C PHE A 19 18.26 30.59 -0.14
N ARG A 20 18.25 29.29 0.17
CA ARG A 20 18.00 28.25 -0.83
C ARG A 20 16.58 28.36 -1.42
N LYS A 21 15.64 28.75 -0.56
CA LYS A 21 14.24 29.00 -0.88
C LYS A 21 13.75 30.17 -0.03
N PHE A 22 13.10 31.16 -0.64
CA PHE A 22 12.52 32.32 0.02
C PHE A 22 11.06 32.48 -0.44
N GLU A 23 10.12 32.50 0.50
CA GLU A 23 8.68 32.60 0.22
C GLU A 23 8.13 33.91 0.78
N ILE A 24 7.43 34.64 -0.07
CA ILE A 24 6.65 35.84 0.27
C ILE A 24 5.19 35.45 0.09
N SER A 25 4.42 35.40 1.17
CA SER A 25 2.98 35.14 1.09
C SER A 25 2.20 36.41 1.40
N MET A 26 1.11 36.61 0.67
CA MET A 26 0.09 37.57 1.02
C MET A 26 -1.25 36.88 1.02
N PHE A 27 -1.98 37.05 2.10
CA PHE A 27 -3.32 36.55 2.27
C PHE A 27 -4.32 37.62 1.89
N VAL A 28 -5.45 37.20 1.36
CA VAL A 28 -6.49 38.08 0.86
C VAL A 28 -7.82 37.50 1.27
N GLN A 29 -8.67 38.34 1.86
CA GLN A 29 -10.01 37.94 2.31
C GLN A 29 -11.08 38.55 1.39
N ASP A 30 -11.99 37.70 0.93
CA ASP A 30 -13.19 38.07 0.17
C ASP A 30 -14.40 37.32 0.75
N GLY A 31 -15.14 37.98 1.66
CA GLY A 31 -16.19 37.34 2.45
C GLY A 31 -15.65 36.19 3.31
N GLU A 32 -16.11 34.96 3.04
CA GLU A 32 -15.65 33.72 3.69
C GLU A 32 -14.48 33.03 2.94
N VAL A 33 -14.05 33.56 1.80
CA VAL A 33 -13.02 32.95 0.94
C VAL A 33 -11.66 33.58 1.22
N PHE A 34 -10.65 32.72 1.34
CA PHE A 34 -9.27 33.12 1.63
C PHE A 34 -8.34 32.72 0.49
N ARG A 35 -7.57 33.68 -0.03
CA ARG A 35 -6.59 33.46 -1.09
C ARG A 35 -5.18 33.75 -0.56
N GLU A 36 -4.22 32.91 -0.88
CA GLU A 36 -2.81 33.14 -0.54
C GLU A 36 -2.01 33.29 -1.85
N ILE A 37 -1.49 34.47 -2.13
CA ILE A 37 -0.55 34.65 -3.22
C ILE A 37 0.85 34.48 -2.68
N ILE A 38 1.58 33.53 -3.25
CA ILE A 38 2.92 33.17 -2.84
C ILE A 38 3.88 33.50 -3.99
N ILE A 39 4.87 34.31 -3.70
CA ILE A 39 6.03 34.51 -4.56
C ILE A 39 7.17 33.71 -3.96
N GLU A 40 7.63 32.70 -4.68
CA GLU A 40 8.70 31.81 -4.27
C GLU A 40 9.94 32.07 -5.12
N THR A 41 11.09 32.30 -4.48
CA THR A 41 12.37 32.32 -5.18
C THR A 41 13.19 31.11 -4.78
N THR A 42 13.64 30.32 -5.76
CA THR A 42 14.46 29.11 -5.53
C THR A 42 15.82 29.29 -6.18
N LYS A 43 16.88 28.95 -5.45
CA LYS A 43 18.25 29.05 -5.94
C LYS A 43 18.75 27.69 -6.46
N ASN A 44 18.98 27.60 -7.77
CA ASN A 44 19.57 26.44 -8.45
C ASN A 44 20.96 26.84 -8.98
N GLY A 45 21.99 26.65 -8.14
CA GLY A 45 23.35 27.08 -8.48
C GLY A 45 23.50 28.61 -8.52
N GLN A 46 23.89 29.17 -9.68
CA GLN A 46 24.00 30.63 -9.89
C GLN A 46 22.68 31.28 -10.35
N GLN A 47 21.67 30.49 -10.71
CA GLN A 47 20.38 31.01 -11.18
C GLN A 47 19.36 31.07 -10.04
N THR A 48 18.57 32.14 -10.03
CA THR A 48 17.43 32.32 -9.13
C THR A 48 16.16 32.28 -9.95
N GLU A 49 15.34 31.26 -9.75
CA GLU A 49 14.02 31.15 -10.38
C GLU A 49 12.98 31.83 -9.48
N VAL A 50 12.06 32.57 -10.09
CA VAL A 50 10.94 33.20 -9.37
C VAL A 50 9.65 32.55 -9.87
N ARG A 51 8.83 32.06 -8.94
CA ARG A 51 7.54 31.44 -9.22
C ARG A 51 6.44 32.22 -8.50
N LEU A 52 5.42 32.62 -9.24
CA LEU A 52 4.19 33.17 -8.69
C LEU A 52 3.17 32.04 -8.65
N LYS A 53 2.68 31.72 -7.45
CA LYS A 53 1.64 30.72 -7.23
C LYS A 53 0.51 31.34 -6.41
N GLU A 54 -0.72 31.20 -6.88
CA GLU A 54 -1.89 31.36 -6.02
C GLU A 54 -2.15 30.02 -5.33
N ALA A 55 -2.20 30.08 -4.02
CA ALA A 55 -2.65 29.03 -3.17
C ALA A 55 -4.07 29.36 -2.68
N PRO A 56 -4.96 28.38 -2.73
CA PRO A 56 -4.71 27.02 -3.18
C PRO A 56 -4.81 26.83 -4.72
N GLY A 57 -3.97 25.95 -5.27
CA GLY A 57 -3.68 25.85 -6.71
C GLY A 57 -4.76 25.21 -7.62
N TYR A 58 -5.97 24.96 -7.11
CA TYR A 58 -7.14 24.61 -7.93
C TYR A 58 -8.00 25.83 -8.29
N MET A 59 -7.71 26.99 -7.69
CA MET A 59 -8.17 28.27 -8.24
C MET A 59 -7.50 28.43 -9.61
N GLN A 60 -8.18 29.04 -10.60
CA GLN A 60 -7.57 29.41 -11.90
C GLN A 60 -6.53 30.55 -11.76
N GLY A 61 -5.81 30.54 -10.65
CA GLY A 61 -4.80 31.50 -10.29
C GLY A 61 -3.46 31.26 -10.96
N PRO A 62 -2.54 32.22 -10.88
CA PRO A 62 -1.21 32.08 -11.42
C PRO A 62 -0.50 30.86 -10.82
N ASN A 63 0.11 30.04 -11.67
CA ASN A 63 1.08 29.04 -11.26
C ASN A 63 2.19 28.99 -12.31
N GLU A 64 2.98 30.05 -12.35
CA GLU A 64 3.90 30.32 -13.46
C GLU A 64 5.28 30.79 -12.96
N TYR A 65 6.29 30.48 -13.75
CA TYR A 65 7.63 31.03 -13.59
C TYR A 65 7.69 32.41 -14.25
N VAL A 66 8.24 33.39 -13.54
CA VAL A 66 8.36 34.77 -13.98
C VAL A 66 9.82 35.21 -13.97
N SER A 67 10.15 36.16 -14.84
CA SER A 67 11.53 36.56 -15.10
C SER A 67 12.18 37.34 -13.95
N SER A 68 11.40 37.91 -13.02
CA SER A 68 11.92 38.63 -11.86
C SER A 68 10.87 38.81 -10.76
N LEU A 69 11.33 39.17 -9.55
CA LEU A 69 10.47 39.58 -8.45
C LEU A 69 9.58 40.78 -8.81
N ALA A 70 10.09 41.76 -9.55
CA ALA A 70 9.29 42.93 -9.96
C ALA A 70 8.11 42.53 -10.86
N VAL A 71 8.33 41.58 -11.77
CA VAL A 71 7.25 41.01 -12.60
C VAL A 71 6.27 40.22 -11.74
N ALA A 72 6.75 39.44 -10.76
CA ALA A 72 5.91 38.70 -9.82
C ALA A 72 4.96 39.62 -9.04
N PHE A 73 5.48 40.71 -8.45
CA PHE A 73 4.67 41.70 -7.73
C PHE A 73 3.65 42.40 -8.64
N SER A 74 4.09 42.84 -9.84
CA SER A 74 3.20 43.50 -10.80
C SER A 74 2.06 42.60 -11.26
N LYS A 75 2.34 41.31 -11.49
CA LYS A 75 1.31 40.32 -11.87
C LYS A 75 0.42 39.96 -10.70
N ALA A 76 0.95 39.82 -9.49
CA ALA A 76 0.15 39.58 -8.29
C ALA A 76 -0.97 40.61 -8.17
N ARG A 77 -0.67 41.91 -8.37
CA ARG A 77 -1.65 43.00 -8.33
C ARG A 77 -2.87 42.77 -9.23
N SER A 78 -2.68 42.30 -10.46
CA SER A 78 -3.80 42.07 -11.38
C SER A 78 -4.74 40.94 -10.94
N PHE A 79 -4.29 40.04 -10.08
CA PHE A 79 -5.12 38.93 -9.57
C PHE A 79 -5.96 39.30 -8.34
N ILE A 80 -5.62 40.38 -7.64
CA ILE A 80 -6.18 40.68 -6.32
C ILE A 80 -7.37 41.66 -6.37
N GLY A 81 -7.50 42.46 -7.43
CA GLY A 81 -8.61 43.41 -7.55
C GLY A 81 -8.71 44.34 -6.33
N ASP A 82 -9.91 44.43 -5.73
CA ASP A 82 -10.26 45.32 -4.60
C ASP A 82 -10.20 44.64 -3.22
N MET A 83 -9.65 43.43 -3.12
CA MET A 83 -9.68 42.66 -1.87
C MET A 83 -8.68 43.19 -0.81
N THR A 84 -9.01 43.04 0.49
CA THR A 84 -8.16 43.51 1.60
C THR A 84 -7.04 42.50 1.92
N PRO A 85 -5.75 42.88 1.84
CA PRO A 85 -4.63 42.00 2.07
C PRO A 85 -4.20 41.94 3.54
N ILE A 86 -3.82 40.73 3.96
CA ILE A 86 -3.15 40.42 5.22
C ILE A 86 -1.75 39.91 4.85
N ILE A 87 -0.70 40.61 5.27
CA ILE A 87 0.67 40.35 4.78
C ILE A 87 1.39 39.39 5.73
N LYS A 88 1.84 38.24 5.20
CA LYS A 88 2.72 37.34 5.94
C LYS A 88 4.14 37.89 5.95
N SER A 89 4.76 37.90 7.13
CA SER A 89 6.19 38.08 7.25
C SER A 89 6.93 36.87 6.66
N CYS A 90 7.82 37.17 5.72
CA CYS A 90 8.81 36.32 5.09
C CYS A 90 9.32 35.16 5.98
N THR A 91 9.25 33.91 5.50
CA THR A 91 10.00 32.81 6.14
C THR A 91 11.48 32.96 5.80
N GLY A 92 12.28 33.32 6.79
CA GLY A 92 13.75 33.39 6.72
C GLY A 92 14.35 34.79 6.60
N GLY A 93 13.59 35.86 6.39
CA GLY A 93 14.15 37.23 6.30
C GLY A 93 14.23 37.94 7.66
N ASP A 94 15.21 38.83 7.81
CA ASP A 94 15.30 39.73 8.97
C ASP A 94 14.13 40.73 9.00
N ALA A 95 13.84 41.32 10.17
CA ALA A 95 12.71 42.23 10.39
C ALA A 95 12.62 43.38 9.37
N GLU A 96 13.78 43.88 8.91
CA GLU A 96 13.89 44.93 7.90
C GLU A 96 13.37 44.49 6.52
N VAL A 97 13.66 43.24 6.10
CA VAL A 97 13.19 42.69 4.82
C VAL A 97 11.68 42.49 4.84
N CYS A 98 11.15 42.04 5.97
CA CYS A 98 9.72 41.89 6.15
C CYS A 98 8.99 43.26 6.18
N ALA A 99 9.62 44.32 6.70
CA ALA A 99 9.11 45.69 6.60
C ALA A 99 9.14 46.24 5.16
N ASP A 100 10.23 45.97 4.42
CA ASP A 100 10.34 46.33 3.00
C ASP A 100 9.26 45.63 2.15
N ILE A 101 9.02 44.33 2.38
CA ILE A 101 7.93 43.57 1.73
C ILE A 101 6.57 44.21 2.03
N ARG A 102 6.34 44.61 3.29
CA ARG A 102 5.10 45.29 3.69
C ARG A 102 4.91 46.61 2.93
N SER A 103 5.95 47.44 2.87
CA SER A 103 5.92 48.72 2.15
C SER A 103 5.56 48.50 0.68
N VAL A 104 6.21 47.53 0.01
CA VAL A 104 5.94 47.22 -1.40
C VAL A 104 4.48 46.83 -1.62
N TRP A 105 3.91 45.97 -0.77
CA TRP A 105 2.52 45.58 -0.88
C TRP A 105 1.57 46.76 -0.62
N CYS A 106 1.80 47.54 0.44
CA CYS A 106 0.97 48.70 0.79
C CYS A 106 0.97 49.77 -0.31
N ASP A 107 2.15 50.09 -0.85
CA ASP A 107 2.31 51.06 -1.94
C ASP A 107 1.63 50.61 -3.24
N MET A 108 1.68 49.30 -3.50
CA MET A 108 1.11 48.69 -4.69
C MET A 108 -0.43 48.63 -4.64
N PHE A 109 -1.00 48.38 -3.47
CA PHE A 109 -2.46 48.31 -3.26
C PHE A 109 -3.08 49.61 -2.75
N LYS A 110 -2.29 50.65 -2.49
CA LYS A 110 -2.77 51.92 -1.92
C LYS A 110 -3.44 51.74 -0.56
N ILE A 111 -2.82 50.92 0.27
CA ILE A 111 -3.28 50.61 1.62
C ILE A 111 -2.41 51.35 2.61
N ASP A 112 -3.04 51.90 3.65
CA ASP A 112 -2.30 52.51 4.76
C ASP A 112 -1.52 51.42 5.52
N PRO A 113 -0.18 51.48 5.58
CA PRO A 113 0.64 50.49 6.28
C PRO A 113 0.28 50.28 7.76
N THR A 114 -0.35 51.26 8.40
CA THR A 114 -0.79 51.20 9.80
C THR A 114 -2.06 50.38 10.01
N THR A 115 -2.80 50.09 8.93
CA THR A 115 -4.06 49.32 8.95
C THR A 115 -3.87 47.83 8.66
N VAL A 116 -2.64 47.39 8.37
CA VAL A 116 -2.34 45.99 8.03
C VAL A 116 -1.98 45.19 9.28
N GLU A 117 -2.86 44.27 9.68
CA GLU A 117 -2.52 43.27 10.71
C GLU A 117 -1.44 42.31 10.21
N ILE A 118 -0.45 42.05 11.06
CA ILE A 118 0.62 41.09 10.80
C ILE A 118 0.25 39.82 11.54
N MET A 119 -0.17 38.80 10.80
CA MET A 119 -0.37 37.47 11.38
C MET A 119 0.98 36.78 11.54
N SER A 120 1.28 36.30 12.75
CA SER A 120 2.39 35.39 12.97
C SER A 120 2.19 34.09 12.16
N PRO A 121 3.26 33.31 11.88
CA PRO A 121 3.10 31.97 11.31
C PRO A 121 2.09 31.10 12.07
N GLU A 122 2.04 31.24 13.39
CA GLU A 122 1.10 30.57 14.29
C GLU A 122 -0.35 31.03 14.07
N ASP A 123 -0.59 32.35 13.95
CA ASP A 123 -1.92 32.91 13.69
C ASP A 123 -2.45 32.49 12.32
N VAL A 124 -1.58 32.42 11.31
CA VAL A 124 -1.93 31.92 9.96
C VAL A 124 -2.31 30.45 10.01
N ALA A 125 -1.57 29.63 10.75
CA ALA A 125 -1.88 28.21 10.91
C ALA A 125 -3.21 28.01 11.64
N MET A 126 -3.44 28.79 12.71
CA MET A 126 -4.70 28.81 13.45
C MET A 126 -5.87 29.22 12.55
N TYR A 127 -5.71 30.28 11.76
CA TYR A 127 -6.75 30.75 10.85
C TYR A 127 -7.10 29.72 9.78
N ARG A 128 -6.10 29.11 9.12
CA ARG A 128 -6.33 28.02 8.14
C ARG A 128 -7.11 26.87 8.75
N LYS A 129 -6.74 26.48 9.97
CA LYS A 129 -7.47 25.47 10.73
C LYS A 129 -8.91 25.90 10.97
N CYS A 130 -9.16 27.13 11.39
CA CYS A 130 -10.52 27.67 11.58
C CYS A 130 -11.32 27.68 10.27
N THR A 131 -10.73 28.10 9.16
CA THR A 131 -11.40 28.13 7.84
C THR A 131 -11.81 26.73 7.38
N ILE A 132 -10.90 25.76 7.40
CA ILE A 132 -11.24 24.40 6.96
C ILE A 132 -12.22 23.76 7.96
N ASN A 133 -12.13 24.04 9.26
CA ASN A 133 -13.14 23.61 10.22
C ASN A 133 -14.51 24.23 9.94
N ALA A 134 -14.59 25.49 9.52
CA ALA A 134 -15.84 26.12 9.12
C ALA A 134 -16.41 25.49 7.84
N MET A 135 -15.56 25.18 6.85
CA MET A 135 -15.97 24.44 5.65
C MET A 135 -16.46 23.03 5.99
N LEU A 136 -15.77 22.32 6.89
CA LEU A 136 -16.19 21.01 7.40
C LEU A 136 -17.53 21.12 8.12
N GLN A 137 -17.71 22.13 8.98
CA GLN A 137 -18.96 22.36 9.70
C GLN A 137 -20.12 22.64 8.72
N SER A 138 -19.89 23.47 7.71
CA SER A 138 -20.87 23.72 6.64
C SER A 138 -21.24 22.43 5.89
N LEU A 139 -20.27 21.56 5.64
CA LEU A 139 -20.49 20.25 5.01
C LEU A 139 -21.33 19.32 5.90
N LEU A 140 -21.03 19.26 7.20
CA LEU A 140 -21.76 18.47 8.21
C LEU A 140 -23.21 18.97 8.39
N GLU A 141 -23.43 20.28 8.29
CA GLU A 141 -24.76 20.87 8.46
C GLU A 141 -25.60 20.76 7.20
N LYS A 142 -25.06 21.21 6.06
CA LYS A 142 -25.83 21.45 4.84
C LYS A 142 -25.68 20.34 3.80
N GLY A 143 -24.50 19.73 3.68
CA GLY A 143 -24.16 18.95 2.48
C GLY A 143 -24.39 19.79 1.20
N GLY A 144 -24.63 19.14 0.07
CA GLY A 144 -25.10 19.73 -1.18
C GLY A 144 -24.25 20.91 -1.63
N ASP A 145 -24.79 22.13 -1.50
CA ASP A 145 -24.11 23.39 -1.85
C ASP A 145 -22.75 23.55 -1.17
N ALA A 146 -22.55 22.97 0.02
CA ALA A 146 -21.27 22.99 0.73
C ALA A 146 -20.19 22.12 0.05
N VAL A 147 -20.55 21.19 -0.83
CA VAL A 147 -19.59 20.33 -1.55
C VAL A 147 -18.71 21.15 -2.49
N ALA A 148 -19.29 22.14 -3.18
CA ALA A 148 -18.51 23.01 -4.07
C ALA A 148 -17.45 23.80 -3.29
N LEU A 149 -17.85 24.37 -2.14
CA LEU A 149 -16.94 25.09 -1.24
C LEU A 149 -15.87 24.17 -0.64
N TRP A 150 -16.25 22.95 -0.26
CA TRP A 150 -15.33 21.94 0.27
C TRP A 150 -14.32 21.47 -0.78
N ASN A 151 -14.77 21.24 -2.00
CA ASN A 151 -13.91 20.87 -3.12
C ASN A 151 -12.97 22.02 -3.50
N SER A 152 -13.36 23.26 -3.19
CA SER A 152 -12.50 24.44 -3.24
C SER A 152 -11.82 24.75 -1.89
N ARG A 153 -11.48 23.74 -1.07
CA ARG A 153 -10.67 23.92 0.16
C ARG A 153 -9.19 23.65 -0.10
N PRO A 154 -8.25 24.39 0.53
CA PRO A 154 -6.83 24.05 0.45
C PRO A 154 -6.62 22.65 1.07
N SER A 155 -6.14 21.70 0.27
CA SER A 155 -5.93 20.30 0.69
C SER A 155 -4.48 19.86 0.56
N GLY A 156 -4.14 18.77 1.24
CA GLY A 156 -2.81 18.17 1.31
C GLY A 156 -2.25 18.17 2.72
N GLU A 157 -1.19 17.38 2.94
CA GLU A 157 -0.59 17.09 4.25
C GLU A 157 -0.32 18.35 5.08
N LYS A 158 0.12 19.45 4.46
CA LYS A 158 0.40 20.73 5.14
C LYS A 158 -0.85 21.42 5.72
N PHE A 159 -2.03 21.19 5.13
CA PHE A 159 -3.27 21.86 5.48
C PHE A 159 -4.19 20.97 6.31
N ASP A 160 -4.25 19.69 5.95
CA ASP A 160 -5.18 18.73 6.54
C ASP A 160 -4.64 18.03 7.80
N SER A 161 -3.31 17.99 8.01
CA SER A 161 -2.69 17.26 9.15
C SER A 161 -3.04 17.79 10.54
N HIS A 162 -3.57 19.01 10.64
CA HIS A 162 -3.95 19.63 11.91
C HIS A 162 -5.46 19.58 12.18
N ILE A 163 -6.20 18.86 11.34
CA ILE A 163 -7.66 18.79 11.38
C ILE A 163 -8.07 17.34 11.61
N ASP A 164 -8.92 17.15 12.61
CA ASP A 164 -9.47 15.85 12.92
C ASP A 164 -10.75 15.62 12.10
N PHE A 165 -10.66 14.80 11.07
CA PHE A 165 -11.82 14.37 10.27
C PHE A 165 -12.41 13.05 10.74
N THR A 166 -11.88 12.46 11.81
CA THR A 166 -12.34 11.16 12.31
C THR A 166 -13.68 11.27 13.03
N LYS A 167 -14.45 10.18 13.04
CA LYS A 167 -15.72 10.05 13.79
C LYS A 167 -16.73 11.17 13.53
N ARG A 168 -16.81 11.65 12.29
CA ARG A 168 -17.77 12.69 11.89
C ARG A 168 -19.09 12.07 11.48
N ASP A 169 -20.19 12.74 11.80
CA ASP A 169 -21.53 12.34 11.33
C ASP A 169 -21.90 13.13 10.08
N MET A 170 -21.82 12.46 8.94
CA MET A 170 -22.18 12.97 7.63
C MET A 170 -23.52 12.39 7.15
N SER A 171 -24.25 11.64 7.98
CA SER A 171 -25.36 10.82 7.53
C SER A 171 -26.47 11.62 6.81
N GLY A 172 -27.03 10.99 5.78
CA GLY A 172 -28.12 11.54 4.96
C GLY A 172 -27.76 12.74 4.09
N LYS A 173 -26.49 13.15 4.03
CA LYS A 173 -26.07 14.33 3.24
C LYS A 173 -25.90 13.99 1.76
N ASN A 174 -26.21 14.97 0.91
CA ASN A 174 -25.80 14.91 -0.49
C ASN A 174 -24.35 15.37 -0.61
N LEU A 175 -23.44 14.46 -0.92
CA LEU A 175 -22.00 14.65 -1.07
C LEU A 175 -21.54 14.21 -2.47
N SER A 176 -22.44 14.26 -3.47
CA SER A 176 -22.09 13.85 -4.83
C SER A 176 -20.93 14.70 -5.38
N GLY A 177 -19.95 14.03 -5.99
CA GLY A 177 -18.76 14.67 -6.54
C GLY A 177 -17.76 15.19 -5.50
N ILE A 178 -17.90 14.85 -4.21
CA ILE A 178 -17.00 15.36 -3.17
C ILE A 178 -15.57 14.82 -3.30
N TYR A 179 -14.58 15.65 -2.93
CA TYR A 179 -13.16 15.33 -2.89
C TYR A 179 -12.69 15.11 -1.44
N LEU A 180 -12.50 13.85 -1.07
CA LEU A 180 -12.04 13.40 0.26
C LEU A 180 -10.72 12.62 0.18
N GLU A 181 -10.00 12.69 -0.93
CA GLU A 181 -8.77 11.95 -1.13
C GLU A 181 -7.73 12.24 -0.04
N ARG A 182 -7.04 11.21 0.42
CA ARG A 182 -5.96 11.28 1.42
C ARG A 182 -6.38 11.79 2.80
N LEU A 183 -7.67 11.93 3.08
CA LEU A 183 -8.17 12.33 4.39
C LEU A 183 -8.47 11.11 5.28
N ASP A 184 -8.37 11.29 6.60
CA ASP A 184 -8.72 10.28 7.59
C ASP A 184 -10.13 10.51 8.16
N PHE A 185 -11.10 9.79 7.61
CA PHE A 185 -12.48 9.74 8.07
C PHE A 185 -12.77 8.46 8.85
N SER A 186 -11.77 7.83 9.45
CA SER A 186 -11.94 6.59 10.21
C SER A 186 -13.00 6.74 11.31
N GLY A 187 -13.85 5.72 11.43
CA GLY A 187 -14.97 5.68 12.38
C GLY A 187 -16.11 6.67 12.12
N SER A 188 -16.14 7.34 10.96
CA SER A 188 -17.22 8.28 10.60
C SER A 188 -18.51 7.58 10.16
N ASN A 189 -19.59 8.35 10.07
CA ASN A 189 -20.91 7.89 9.63
C ASN A 189 -21.31 8.57 8.32
N PHE A 190 -21.37 7.79 7.23
CA PHE A 190 -21.89 8.17 5.92
C PHE A 190 -23.17 7.39 5.57
N GLU A 191 -23.89 6.88 6.58
CA GLU A 191 -25.15 6.17 6.36
C GLU A 191 -26.15 7.07 5.59
N HIS A 192 -26.82 6.51 4.58
CA HIS A 192 -27.77 7.23 3.71
C HIS A 192 -27.20 8.39 2.89
N CYS A 193 -25.88 8.58 2.82
CA CYS A 193 -25.29 9.66 2.01
C CYS A 193 -25.38 9.40 0.52
N ASN A 194 -25.49 10.47 -0.28
CA ASN A 194 -25.18 10.41 -1.70
C ASN A 194 -23.71 10.78 -1.92
N LEU A 195 -22.89 9.85 -2.36
CA LEU A 195 -21.46 9.97 -2.69
C LEU A 195 -21.21 9.64 -4.17
N GLU A 196 -22.24 9.74 -5.03
CA GLU A 196 -22.12 9.48 -6.47
C GLU A 196 -20.98 10.31 -7.07
N LYS A 197 -20.11 9.68 -7.87
CA LYS A 197 -18.93 10.29 -8.54
C LYS A 197 -17.94 10.96 -7.59
N SER A 198 -17.93 10.60 -6.32
CA SER A 198 -16.96 11.13 -5.34
C SER A 198 -15.55 10.59 -5.59
N ALA A 199 -14.55 11.41 -5.23
CA ALA A 199 -13.15 11.03 -5.25
C ALA A 199 -12.70 10.74 -3.81
N LEU A 200 -12.52 9.45 -3.51
CA LEU A 200 -12.25 8.92 -2.17
C LEU A 200 -10.90 8.20 -2.09
N GLY A 201 -10.06 8.36 -3.12
CA GLY A 201 -8.83 7.61 -3.28
C GLY A 201 -7.78 7.95 -2.20
N ASN A 202 -7.03 6.95 -1.74
CA ASN A 202 -6.02 7.06 -0.69
C ASN A 202 -6.55 7.56 0.67
N ALA A 203 -7.86 7.66 0.87
CA ALA A 203 -8.44 8.05 2.15
C ALA A 203 -8.44 6.90 3.17
N ASP A 204 -8.51 7.23 4.46
CA ASP A 204 -8.75 6.26 5.53
C ASP A 204 -10.22 6.30 5.95
N PHE A 205 -10.91 5.18 5.74
CA PHE A 205 -12.28 4.92 6.15
C PHE A 205 -12.36 3.67 7.04
N ALA A 206 -11.30 3.36 7.78
CA ALA A 206 -11.31 2.22 8.69
C ALA A 206 -12.45 2.38 9.70
N LYS A 207 -13.27 1.33 9.85
CA LYS A 207 -14.45 1.30 10.75
C LYS A 207 -15.53 2.34 10.44
N THR A 208 -15.51 2.95 9.26
CA THR A 208 -16.54 3.90 8.81
C THR A 208 -17.79 3.14 8.34
N THR A 209 -18.98 3.71 8.54
CA THR A 209 -20.22 3.15 7.98
C THR A 209 -20.68 3.93 6.76
N PHE A 210 -20.99 3.21 5.69
CA PHE A 210 -21.58 3.66 4.43
C PHE A 210 -22.93 2.94 4.19
N LYS A 211 -23.61 2.53 5.26
CA LYS A 211 -24.88 1.78 5.14
C LYS A 211 -25.86 2.53 4.27
N LYS A 212 -26.44 1.85 3.27
CA LYS A 212 -27.44 2.45 2.38
C LYS A 212 -26.98 3.76 1.69
N ALA A 213 -25.67 4.00 1.61
CA ALA A 213 -25.13 5.14 0.89
C ALA A 213 -25.11 4.85 -0.62
N ASN A 214 -25.17 5.90 -1.44
CA ASN A 214 -24.96 5.80 -2.89
C ASN A 214 -23.53 6.19 -3.24
N LEU A 215 -22.66 5.22 -3.54
CA LEU A 215 -21.29 5.43 -4.04
C LEU A 215 -21.17 5.15 -5.54
N GLU A 216 -22.26 5.23 -6.31
CA GLU A 216 -22.22 4.97 -7.74
C GLU A 216 -21.12 5.80 -8.44
N GLN A 217 -20.28 5.14 -9.24
CA GLN A 217 -19.15 5.74 -9.95
C GLN A 217 -18.10 6.43 -9.06
N ALA A 218 -18.07 6.14 -7.74
CA ALA A 218 -17.03 6.67 -6.86
C ALA A 218 -15.67 6.00 -7.11
N ASN A 219 -14.59 6.74 -6.85
CA ASN A 219 -13.22 6.24 -6.91
C ASN A 219 -12.69 5.94 -5.50
N LEU A 220 -12.51 4.66 -5.19
CA LEU A 220 -11.99 4.13 -3.92
C LEU A 220 -10.56 3.58 -4.03
N SER A 221 -9.81 4.00 -5.06
CA SER A 221 -8.45 3.48 -5.28
C SER A 221 -7.51 3.77 -4.12
N SER A 222 -6.75 2.77 -3.69
CA SER A 222 -5.78 2.83 -2.58
C SER A 222 -6.39 3.22 -1.23
N VAL A 223 -7.70 3.07 -1.06
CA VAL A 223 -8.39 3.38 0.20
C VAL A 223 -8.00 2.41 1.32
N ASN A 224 -8.01 2.87 2.57
CA ASN A 224 -8.04 2.01 3.74
C ASN A 224 -9.48 1.89 4.28
N ALA A 225 -10.21 0.84 3.92
CA ALA A 225 -11.59 0.58 4.34
C ALA A 225 -11.70 -0.65 5.27
N VAL A 226 -10.68 -0.89 6.09
CA VAL A 226 -10.65 -2.02 7.03
C VAL A 226 -11.83 -1.93 7.99
N ARG A 227 -12.64 -2.99 8.06
CA ARG A 227 -13.86 -3.05 8.89
C ARG A 227 -14.89 -1.96 8.56
N ALA A 228 -14.84 -1.37 7.37
CA ALA A 228 -15.90 -0.46 6.92
C ALA A 228 -17.19 -1.25 6.62
N ASP A 229 -18.34 -0.61 6.82
CA ASP A 229 -19.65 -1.24 6.64
C ASP A 229 -20.39 -0.58 5.46
N PHE A 230 -20.40 -1.26 4.31
CA PHE A 230 -21.10 -0.88 3.09
C PHE A 230 -22.47 -1.56 2.94
N SER A 231 -23.06 -2.08 4.03
CA SER A 231 -24.28 -2.88 3.94
C SER A 231 -25.42 -2.10 3.26
N ALA A 232 -26.04 -2.74 2.27
CA ALA A 232 -27.12 -2.17 1.44
C ALA A 232 -26.75 -0.88 0.69
N ALA A 233 -25.45 -0.56 0.54
CA ALA A 233 -25.01 0.56 -0.29
C ALA A 233 -25.17 0.26 -1.78
N CYS A 234 -25.34 1.31 -2.58
CA CYS A 234 -25.19 1.25 -4.04
C CYS A 234 -23.72 1.55 -4.37
N MET A 235 -23.00 0.60 -4.95
CA MET A 235 -21.59 0.72 -5.36
C MET A 235 -21.42 0.38 -6.85
N LYS A 236 -22.44 0.71 -7.67
CA LYS A 236 -22.42 0.47 -9.10
C LYS A 236 -21.28 1.23 -9.77
N SER A 237 -20.58 0.57 -10.69
CA SER A 237 -19.50 1.17 -11.47
C SER A 237 -18.39 1.84 -10.63
N VAL A 238 -18.23 1.43 -9.36
CA VAL A 238 -17.13 1.88 -8.50
C VAL A 238 -15.81 1.39 -9.05
N ILE A 239 -14.77 2.22 -8.95
CA ILE A 239 -13.40 1.84 -9.33
C ILE A 239 -12.53 1.85 -8.07
N SER A 240 -11.83 0.74 -7.85
CA SER A 240 -10.84 0.60 -6.77
C SER A 240 -9.63 -0.19 -7.24
N TYR A 241 -8.49 0.48 -7.36
CA TYR A 241 -7.19 -0.16 -7.53
C TYR A 241 -6.45 -0.23 -6.19
N SER A 242 -5.92 -1.39 -5.79
CA SER A 242 -5.11 -1.57 -4.58
C SER A 242 -5.75 -1.12 -3.25
N GLY A 243 -7.09 -1.12 -3.15
CA GLY A 243 -7.81 -0.78 -1.93
C GLY A 243 -7.72 -1.90 -0.86
N ASN A 244 -7.73 -1.51 0.40
CA ASN A 244 -7.71 -2.42 1.56
C ASN A 244 -9.09 -2.51 2.20
N PHE A 245 -9.81 -3.60 1.95
CA PHE A 245 -11.16 -3.87 2.42
C PHE A 245 -11.22 -5.04 3.42
N LYS A 246 -10.13 -5.28 4.17
CA LYS A 246 -10.11 -6.41 5.10
C LYS A 246 -11.23 -6.31 6.13
N ASN A 247 -11.97 -7.39 6.31
CA ASN A 247 -13.11 -7.47 7.23
C ASN A 247 -14.19 -6.42 6.95
N ALA A 248 -14.25 -5.84 5.75
CA ALA A 248 -15.34 -4.96 5.36
C ALA A 248 -16.65 -5.75 5.17
N ILE A 249 -17.78 -5.07 5.33
CA ILE A 249 -19.10 -5.68 5.21
C ILE A 249 -19.77 -5.14 3.94
N PHE A 250 -20.01 -6.01 2.96
CA PHE A 250 -20.69 -5.73 1.68
C PHE A 250 -22.06 -6.42 1.61
N LYS A 251 -22.72 -6.61 2.75
CA LYS A 251 -24.00 -7.32 2.81
C LYS A 251 -25.07 -6.59 2.01
N LYS A 252 -25.72 -7.27 1.08
CA LYS A 252 -26.78 -6.67 0.23
C LYS A 252 -26.31 -5.45 -0.56
N THR A 253 -25.01 -5.28 -0.76
CA THR A 253 -24.44 -4.17 -1.53
C THR A 253 -24.61 -4.45 -3.02
N ASP A 254 -24.97 -3.42 -3.79
CA ASP A 254 -24.99 -3.51 -5.25
C ASP A 254 -23.63 -3.12 -5.83
N LEU A 255 -22.85 -4.08 -6.27
CA LEU A 255 -21.51 -3.92 -6.83
C LEU A 255 -21.52 -4.05 -8.37
N SER A 256 -22.69 -3.92 -9.01
CA SER A 256 -22.81 -4.16 -10.45
C SER A 256 -21.85 -3.27 -11.25
N GLU A 257 -21.17 -3.84 -12.25
CA GLU A 257 -20.21 -3.15 -13.13
C GLU A 257 -19.00 -2.50 -12.42
N SER A 258 -18.79 -2.81 -11.14
CA SER A 258 -17.64 -2.28 -10.38
C SER A 258 -16.33 -3.00 -10.75
N SER A 259 -15.21 -2.31 -10.59
CA SER A 259 -13.88 -2.86 -10.81
C SER A 259 -13.03 -2.74 -9.55
N PHE A 260 -12.72 -3.89 -8.96
CA PHE A 260 -11.77 -4.07 -7.87
C PHE A 260 -10.54 -4.78 -8.41
N THR A 261 -9.44 -4.05 -8.58
CA THR A 261 -8.18 -4.61 -9.06
C THR A 261 -7.13 -4.59 -7.95
N GLU A 262 -6.47 -5.72 -7.71
CA GLU A 262 -5.40 -5.87 -6.71
C GLU A 262 -5.80 -5.50 -5.26
N CYS A 263 -7.10 -5.50 -4.96
CA CYS A 263 -7.62 -5.15 -3.65
C CYS A 263 -7.43 -6.29 -2.63
N ASP A 264 -7.48 -5.96 -1.34
CA ASP A 264 -7.42 -6.92 -0.24
C ASP A 264 -8.81 -7.08 0.39
N ILE A 265 -9.51 -8.17 0.07
CA ILE A 265 -10.87 -8.48 0.53
C ILE A 265 -10.90 -9.61 1.56
N ARG A 266 -9.76 -9.89 2.20
CA ARG A 266 -9.64 -10.93 3.23
C ARG A 266 -10.58 -10.69 4.41
N GLY A 267 -11.33 -11.72 4.81
CA GLY A 267 -12.34 -11.62 5.86
C GLY A 267 -13.56 -10.75 5.53
N ALA A 268 -13.68 -10.22 4.31
CA ALA A 268 -14.84 -9.41 3.93
C ALA A 268 -16.09 -10.29 3.74
N ASP A 269 -17.27 -9.70 3.97
CA ASP A 269 -18.55 -10.40 3.91
C ASP A 269 -19.43 -9.86 2.78
N PHE A 270 -19.61 -10.65 1.72
CA PHE A 270 -20.40 -10.32 0.52
C PHE A 270 -21.78 -11.00 0.52
N THR A 271 -22.30 -11.42 1.68
CA THR A 271 -23.60 -12.09 1.76
C THR A 271 -24.70 -11.26 1.07
N ASP A 272 -25.46 -11.88 0.18
CA ASP A 272 -26.53 -11.25 -0.60
C ASP A 272 -26.10 -10.06 -1.49
N SER A 273 -24.81 -9.86 -1.76
CA SER A 273 -24.34 -8.78 -2.66
C SER A 273 -24.67 -9.09 -4.12
N ILE A 274 -24.91 -8.04 -4.92
CA ILE A 274 -25.12 -8.15 -6.37
C ILE A 274 -23.80 -7.84 -7.07
N THR A 275 -23.26 -8.78 -7.86
CA THR A 275 -21.94 -8.66 -8.51
C THR A 275 -22.00 -8.77 -10.04
N HIS A 276 -23.16 -8.47 -10.65
CA HIS A 276 -23.31 -8.58 -12.10
C HIS A 276 -22.34 -7.65 -12.84
N GLY A 277 -21.48 -8.22 -13.70
CA GLY A 277 -20.47 -7.45 -14.43
C GLY A 277 -19.33 -6.89 -13.56
N ALA A 278 -19.26 -7.26 -12.28
CA ALA A 278 -18.18 -6.83 -11.39
C ALA A 278 -16.89 -7.63 -11.66
N SER A 279 -15.74 -6.98 -11.55
CA SER A 279 -14.42 -7.60 -11.68
C SER A 279 -13.64 -7.50 -10.37
N PHE A 280 -13.01 -8.61 -9.96
CA PHE A 280 -12.20 -8.71 -8.73
C PHE A 280 -10.75 -9.14 -9.05
N ASN A 281 -10.22 -8.67 -10.18
CA ASN A 281 -8.96 -9.14 -10.73
C ASN A 281 -7.82 -9.02 -9.71
N GLN A 282 -7.12 -10.14 -9.49
CA GLN A 282 -5.95 -10.23 -8.61
C GLN A 282 -6.23 -9.85 -7.14
N CYS A 283 -7.52 -9.79 -6.73
CA CYS A 283 -7.89 -9.50 -5.36
C CYS A 283 -7.51 -10.65 -4.42
N LYS A 284 -7.16 -10.31 -3.17
CA LYS A 284 -6.74 -11.28 -2.15
C LYS A 284 -7.92 -11.69 -1.29
N TYR A 285 -8.13 -12.99 -1.14
CA TYR A 285 -9.15 -13.57 -0.25
C TYR A 285 -8.56 -14.68 0.64
N ASP A 286 -9.26 -15.05 1.70
CA ASP A 286 -8.85 -16.09 2.65
C ASP A 286 -10.04 -16.90 3.17
N GLU A 287 -9.78 -17.83 4.09
CA GLU A 287 -10.81 -18.73 4.66
C GLU A 287 -11.93 -18.01 5.42
N LYS A 288 -11.77 -16.71 5.69
CA LYS A 288 -12.75 -15.88 6.40
C LYS A 288 -13.58 -15.03 5.45
N THR A 289 -13.19 -14.91 4.18
CA THR A 289 -13.95 -14.18 3.19
C THR A 289 -15.23 -14.95 2.87
N ILE A 290 -16.38 -14.30 3.02
CA ILE A 290 -17.69 -14.88 2.71
C ILE A 290 -18.10 -14.38 1.33
N LEU A 291 -18.15 -15.30 0.35
CA LEU A 291 -18.51 -15.01 -1.03
C LEU A 291 -19.89 -15.63 -1.35
N PRO A 292 -20.78 -14.93 -2.10
CA PRO A 292 -22.00 -15.52 -2.62
C PRO A 292 -21.69 -16.58 -3.70
N ALA A 293 -22.66 -17.43 -4.01
CA ALA A 293 -22.49 -18.52 -4.97
C ALA A 293 -22.04 -18.05 -6.36
N ASP A 294 -22.59 -16.92 -6.84
CA ASP A 294 -22.31 -16.37 -8.18
C ASP A 294 -21.16 -15.34 -8.18
N PHE A 295 -20.30 -15.35 -7.15
CA PHE A 295 -19.19 -14.40 -7.07
C PHE A 295 -18.12 -14.72 -8.14
N PRO A 296 -17.57 -13.70 -8.84
CA PRO A 296 -16.49 -13.91 -9.81
C PRO A 296 -15.18 -14.28 -9.09
N ILE A 297 -14.89 -15.58 -9.03
CA ILE A 297 -13.74 -16.11 -8.28
C ILE A 297 -12.48 -16.32 -9.12
N GLU A 298 -12.57 -16.38 -10.45
CA GLU A 298 -11.50 -16.85 -11.36
C GLU A 298 -10.14 -16.18 -11.07
N ASP A 299 -10.10 -14.85 -11.03
CA ASP A 299 -8.87 -14.07 -10.84
C ASP A 299 -8.50 -13.79 -9.37
N LEU A 300 -9.20 -14.40 -8.41
CA LEU A 300 -8.88 -14.23 -6.99
C LEU A 300 -7.59 -14.96 -6.59
N LYS A 301 -6.84 -14.35 -5.68
CA LYS A 301 -5.62 -14.87 -5.08
C LYS A 301 -5.87 -15.35 -3.66
N TRP A 302 -5.77 -16.65 -3.44
CA TRP A 302 -5.80 -17.21 -2.10
C TRP A 302 -4.60 -16.74 -1.27
N LYS A 303 -4.91 -16.28 -0.06
CA LYS A 303 -3.97 -15.83 0.98
C LYS A 303 -4.34 -16.37 2.36
N GLY A 304 -5.25 -17.35 2.41
CA GLY A 304 -5.63 -18.05 3.61
C GLY A 304 -4.61 -19.10 4.05
N ALA A 305 -4.95 -19.78 5.14
CA ALA A 305 -4.19 -20.93 5.61
C ALA A 305 -4.46 -22.16 4.72
N GLY A 306 -3.42 -22.93 4.40
CA GLY A 306 -3.54 -24.15 3.60
C GLY A 306 -3.77 -23.89 2.11
N VAL A 307 -4.37 -24.87 1.45
CA VAL A 307 -4.68 -24.83 0.01
C VAL A 307 -5.85 -23.91 -0.26
N ASP A 308 -5.80 -23.24 -1.42
CA ASP A 308 -6.99 -22.68 -2.03
C ASP A 308 -8.11 -23.73 -2.11
N PRO A 309 -9.29 -23.51 -1.50
CA PRO A 309 -10.39 -24.47 -1.52
C PRO A 309 -10.81 -24.92 -2.93
N ARG A 310 -10.57 -24.09 -3.95
CA ARG A 310 -10.86 -24.42 -5.36
C ARG A 310 -9.99 -25.55 -5.89
N LEU A 311 -8.78 -25.70 -5.35
CA LEU A 311 -7.81 -26.74 -5.75
C LEU A 311 -7.88 -27.98 -4.84
N GLU A 312 -8.68 -27.96 -3.79
CA GLU A 312 -8.71 -29.05 -2.80
C GLU A 312 -9.16 -30.38 -3.41
N GLN A 313 -10.17 -30.37 -4.29
CA GLN A 313 -10.67 -31.59 -4.93
C GLN A 313 -9.64 -32.19 -5.90
N GLU A 314 -9.04 -31.36 -6.76
CA GLU A 314 -8.00 -31.79 -7.70
C GLU A 314 -6.80 -32.41 -6.97
N LEU A 315 -6.40 -31.81 -5.84
CA LEU A 315 -5.31 -32.36 -5.01
C LEU A 315 -5.69 -33.67 -4.31
N LYS A 316 -6.96 -33.86 -3.93
CA LYS A 316 -7.44 -35.15 -3.38
C LYS A 316 -7.41 -36.24 -4.44
N GLU A 317 -7.83 -35.94 -5.66
CA GLU A 317 -7.74 -36.86 -6.78
C GLU A 317 -6.29 -37.20 -7.14
N ALA A 318 -5.38 -36.21 -7.04
CA ALA A 318 -3.95 -36.44 -7.21
C ALA A 318 -3.35 -37.34 -6.11
N LEU A 319 -3.88 -37.30 -4.88
CA LEU A 319 -3.47 -38.21 -3.80
C LEU A 319 -3.91 -39.65 -4.04
N ASP A 320 -5.05 -39.85 -4.71
CA ASP A 320 -5.57 -41.17 -5.07
C ASP A 320 -4.89 -41.75 -6.32
N LYS A 321 -4.26 -40.90 -7.14
CA LYS A 321 -3.50 -41.30 -8.32
C LYS A 321 -2.22 -42.03 -7.89
N GLY A 322 -2.20 -43.35 -8.09
CA GLY A 322 -1.00 -44.17 -7.84
C GLY A 322 0.15 -43.75 -8.75
N ILE A 323 1.22 -43.22 -8.15
CA ILE A 323 2.46 -42.83 -8.86
C ILE A 323 3.45 -43.97 -8.76
N GLY A 324 3.80 -44.56 -9.90
CA GLY A 324 4.58 -45.80 -9.97
C GLY A 324 6.07 -45.60 -10.21
N ASN A 325 6.51 -44.44 -10.72
CA ASN A 325 7.90 -44.21 -11.08
C ASN A 325 8.35 -42.76 -10.85
N TYR A 326 9.66 -42.54 -10.98
CA TYR A 326 10.31 -41.25 -10.74
C TYR A 326 9.84 -40.15 -11.71
N ASP A 327 9.64 -40.46 -12.98
CA ASP A 327 9.27 -39.46 -13.99
C ASP A 327 7.84 -38.93 -13.73
N GLU A 328 6.91 -39.84 -13.41
CA GLU A 328 5.56 -39.49 -12.95
C GLU A 328 5.58 -38.62 -11.69
N PHE A 329 6.45 -38.94 -10.72
CA PHE A 329 6.64 -38.13 -9.53
C PHE A 329 7.12 -36.70 -9.88
N ILE A 330 8.11 -36.55 -10.76
CA ILE A 330 8.62 -35.22 -11.13
C ILE A 330 7.55 -34.39 -11.83
N GLU A 331 6.78 -34.98 -12.75
CA GLU A 331 5.69 -34.28 -13.41
C GLU A 331 4.60 -33.88 -12.42
N GLU A 332 4.23 -34.75 -11.48
CA GLU A 332 3.24 -34.41 -10.45
C GLU A 332 3.72 -33.27 -9.55
N VAL A 333 5.00 -33.26 -9.16
CA VAL A 333 5.59 -32.16 -8.38
C VAL A 333 5.65 -30.88 -9.21
N LYS A 334 5.92 -30.92 -10.52
CA LYS A 334 5.91 -29.72 -11.36
C LYS A 334 4.50 -29.15 -11.58
N CYS A 335 3.49 -30.01 -11.71
CA CYS A 335 2.10 -29.60 -11.92
C CYS A 335 1.49 -29.01 -10.65
N ASN A 336 1.70 -29.66 -9.50
CA ASN A 336 1.08 -29.22 -8.26
C ASN A 336 1.92 -28.22 -7.50
N PHE A 337 3.25 -28.30 -7.56
CA PHE A 337 4.14 -27.33 -6.92
C PHE A 337 4.63 -26.29 -7.90
N GLU A 338 4.91 -25.09 -7.39
CA GLU A 338 5.42 -23.96 -8.18
C GLU A 338 6.55 -24.44 -9.09
N PHE A 339 6.27 -24.52 -10.39
CA PHE A 339 7.17 -25.02 -11.43
C PHE A 339 8.59 -24.45 -11.26
N GLU A 340 8.70 -23.15 -10.99
CA GLU A 340 9.97 -22.47 -10.75
C GLU A 340 10.80 -23.01 -9.56
N ARG A 341 10.16 -23.47 -8.48
CA ARG A 341 10.86 -23.99 -7.31
C ARG A 341 11.41 -25.39 -7.59
N THR A 342 10.61 -26.22 -8.23
CA THR A 342 11.00 -27.56 -8.67
C THR A 342 12.16 -27.46 -9.66
N GLU A 343 12.08 -26.56 -10.64
CA GLU A 343 13.17 -26.30 -11.57
C GLU A 343 14.44 -25.79 -10.87
N LYS A 344 14.32 -24.94 -9.85
CA LYS A 344 15.47 -24.50 -9.04
C LYS A 344 16.12 -25.67 -8.30
N ALA A 345 15.34 -26.59 -7.74
CA ALA A 345 15.85 -27.78 -7.06
C ALA A 345 16.54 -28.74 -8.03
N LEU A 346 15.92 -29.03 -9.19
CA LEU A 346 16.52 -29.84 -10.25
C LEU A 346 17.81 -29.21 -10.79
N LYS A 347 17.85 -27.89 -10.96
CA LYS A 347 19.06 -27.17 -11.36
C LYS A 347 20.18 -27.31 -10.33
N MET A 348 19.85 -27.37 -9.03
CA MET A 348 20.85 -27.64 -7.99
C MET A 348 21.42 -29.04 -8.16
N LEU A 349 20.56 -30.06 -8.25
CA LEU A 349 20.95 -31.48 -8.40
C LEU A 349 21.76 -31.75 -9.68
N LYS A 350 21.44 -31.07 -10.79
CA LYS A 350 22.20 -31.12 -12.05
C LYS A 350 23.57 -30.46 -12.00
N LYS A 351 23.82 -29.57 -11.04
CA LYS A 351 25.05 -28.76 -11.03
C LYS A 351 26.20 -29.48 -10.31
N GLU A 352 25.91 -30.06 -9.15
CA GLU A 352 26.91 -30.59 -8.22
C GLU A 352 26.35 -31.81 -7.49
N LYS A 353 27.24 -32.73 -7.08
CA LYS A 353 26.87 -33.88 -6.24
C LYS A 353 26.43 -33.40 -4.86
N PHE A 354 25.35 -33.98 -4.34
CA PHE A 354 24.93 -33.79 -2.96
C PHE A 354 25.21 -35.03 -2.13
N GLN A 355 25.66 -34.81 -0.90
CA GLN A 355 25.69 -35.83 0.15
C GLN A 355 24.48 -35.63 1.04
N LEU A 356 23.42 -36.40 0.78
CA LEU A 356 22.15 -36.32 1.49
C LEU A 356 22.21 -37.24 2.71
N TYR A 357 22.55 -36.67 3.87
CA TYR A 357 22.41 -37.38 5.14
C TYR A 357 20.93 -37.42 5.46
N SER A 358 20.34 -38.61 5.52
CA SER A 358 18.91 -38.75 5.73
C SER A 358 18.57 -39.90 6.67
N HIS A 359 17.43 -39.77 7.33
CA HIS A 359 16.76 -40.83 8.06
C HIS A 359 15.33 -40.92 7.52
N ILE A 360 14.98 -42.09 6.99
CA ILE A 360 13.69 -42.35 6.37
C ILE A 360 12.98 -43.38 7.23
N THR A 361 11.76 -43.04 7.62
CA THR A 361 10.82 -43.89 8.36
C THR A 361 9.51 -43.94 7.55
N PRO A 362 8.62 -44.92 7.80
CA PRO A 362 7.30 -44.93 7.16
C PRO A 362 6.49 -43.65 7.40
N GLU A 363 6.78 -42.90 8.47
CA GLU A 363 6.03 -41.71 8.85
C GLU A 363 6.70 -40.40 8.42
N GLN A 364 8.00 -40.37 8.18
CA GLN A 364 8.73 -39.15 7.86
C GLN A 364 10.11 -39.36 7.22
N VAL A 365 10.55 -38.34 6.48
CA VAL A 365 11.93 -38.14 6.06
C VAL A 365 12.51 -36.93 6.76
N VAL A 366 13.71 -37.10 7.32
CA VAL A 366 14.50 -36.04 7.92
C VAL A 366 15.90 -36.09 7.32
N GLY A 367 16.48 -34.94 7.01
CA GLY A 367 17.82 -34.95 6.43
C GLY A 367 18.52 -33.61 6.39
N ILE A 368 19.81 -33.64 6.06
CA ILE A 368 20.68 -32.48 5.89
C ILE A 368 20.95 -32.24 4.41
N VAL A 369 20.78 -30.99 3.99
CA VAL A 369 21.15 -30.51 2.66
C VAL A 369 22.17 -29.37 2.80
N ARG A 370 23.34 -29.51 2.15
CA ARG A 370 24.36 -28.45 2.14
C ARG A 370 23.96 -27.30 1.22
N SER A 371 24.36 -26.08 1.58
CA SER A 371 24.25 -24.93 0.70
C SER A 371 25.28 -25.00 -0.44
N GLN A 372 24.90 -24.55 -1.64
CA GLN A 372 25.82 -24.45 -2.78
C GLN A 372 26.70 -23.18 -2.73
N THR A 373 26.26 -22.16 -2.01
CA THR A 373 26.95 -20.85 -1.99
C THR A 373 27.88 -20.68 -0.78
N ASP A 374 27.74 -21.54 0.21
CA ASP A 374 28.47 -21.47 1.47
C ASP A 374 28.71 -22.90 1.97
N SER A 375 29.97 -23.33 1.98
CA SER A 375 30.36 -24.70 2.31
C SER A 375 30.09 -25.10 3.77
N GLU A 376 29.99 -24.12 4.67
CA GLU A 376 29.75 -24.33 6.10
C GLU A 376 28.25 -24.34 6.43
N LEU A 377 27.43 -23.73 5.56
CA LEU A 377 26.00 -23.63 5.78
C LEU A 377 25.28 -24.90 5.36
N VAL A 378 24.61 -25.52 6.33
CA VAL A 378 23.73 -26.68 6.09
C VAL A 378 22.31 -26.41 6.58
N TYR A 379 21.37 -27.08 5.94
CA TYR A 379 19.94 -27.00 6.25
C TYR A 379 19.44 -28.35 6.72
N ALA A 380 18.82 -28.38 7.90
CA ALA A 380 18.01 -29.51 8.32
C ALA A 380 16.61 -29.37 7.72
N CYS A 381 16.13 -30.45 7.14
CA CYS A 381 14.87 -30.55 6.41
C CYS A 381 14.07 -31.72 6.99
N MET A 382 12.77 -31.55 7.16
CA MET A 382 11.84 -32.64 7.48
C MET A 382 10.56 -32.50 6.67
N LEU A 383 10.05 -33.63 6.21
CA LEU A 383 8.72 -33.80 5.64
C LEU A 383 8.13 -35.11 6.18
N ASN A 384 6.86 -35.10 6.59
CA ASN A 384 6.18 -36.28 7.12
C ASN A 384 4.97 -36.70 6.30
N GLN A 385 4.42 -37.88 6.60
CA GLN A 385 3.27 -38.48 5.91
C GLN A 385 2.00 -37.63 5.97
N SER A 386 1.85 -36.82 7.02
CA SER A 386 0.74 -35.89 7.14
C SER A 386 0.98 -34.59 6.37
N GLY A 387 2.11 -34.45 5.66
CA GLY A 387 2.48 -33.23 4.95
C GLY A 387 3.07 -32.13 5.83
N ASN A 388 3.35 -32.37 7.11
CA ASN A 388 4.06 -31.36 7.91
C ASN A 388 5.50 -31.27 7.45
N PHE A 389 6.00 -30.04 7.33
CA PHE A 389 7.36 -29.80 6.88
C PHE A 389 8.05 -28.67 7.64
N SER A 390 9.37 -28.75 7.69
CA SER A 390 10.21 -27.69 8.21
C SER A 390 11.59 -27.69 7.57
N CYS A 391 12.21 -26.52 7.51
CA CYS A 391 13.57 -26.36 7.07
C CYS A 391 14.23 -25.19 7.81
N CYS A 392 15.40 -25.41 8.40
CA CYS A 392 16.12 -24.37 9.12
C CYS A 392 17.63 -24.50 8.97
N THR A 393 18.34 -23.40 9.23
CA THR A 393 19.81 -23.40 9.33
C THR A 393 20.26 -23.98 10.67
N GLN A 394 21.57 -24.21 10.82
CA GLN A 394 22.20 -24.70 12.06
C GLN A 394 21.89 -23.85 13.31
N ASN A 395 21.52 -22.58 13.12
CA ASN A 395 21.11 -21.67 14.20
C ASN A 395 19.59 -21.72 14.47
N LEU A 396 18.89 -22.76 13.99
CA LEU A 396 17.44 -22.94 14.07
C LEU A 396 16.62 -21.78 13.48
N LYS A 397 17.22 -21.00 12.57
CA LYS A 397 16.51 -19.94 11.84
C LYS A 397 15.74 -20.59 10.68
N PRO A 398 14.42 -20.36 10.56
CA PRO A 398 13.65 -20.88 9.43
C PRO A 398 14.27 -20.46 8.10
N CYS A 399 14.30 -21.38 7.13
CA CYS A 399 14.78 -21.08 5.79
C CYS A 399 13.89 -20.00 5.15
N GLY A 400 14.50 -18.93 4.62
CA GLY A 400 13.76 -17.84 3.95
C GLY A 400 12.99 -18.28 2.70
N GLY A 401 13.25 -19.49 2.19
CA GLY A 401 12.47 -20.12 1.12
C GLY A 401 11.14 -20.72 1.57
N LEU A 402 10.90 -20.87 2.89
CA LEU A 402 9.63 -21.35 3.44
C LEU A 402 8.59 -20.22 3.45
N LYS A 403 8.08 -19.88 2.27
CA LYS A 403 6.99 -18.91 2.09
C LYS A 403 5.63 -19.63 2.00
N GLY A 404 5.31 -20.42 3.03
CA GLY A 404 4.07 -21.21 3.09
C GLY A 404 4.02 -22.45 2.18
N ALA A 405 5.16 -22.86 1.64
CA ALA A 405 5.30 -24.06 0.82
C ALA A 405 6.73 -24.62 0.95
N LEU A 406 6.96 -25.84 0.45
CA LEU A 406 8.27 -26.48 0.45
C LEU A 406 9.34 -25.54 -0.16
N CYS A 407 10.48 -25.45 0.52
CA CYS A 407 11.63 -24.71 0.01
C CYS A 407 12.43 -25.60 -0.95
N LYS A 408 13.33 -24.99 -1.73
CA LYS A 408 14.21 -25.73 -2.64
C LYS A 408 15.05 -26.82 -1.95
N HIS A 409 15.42 -26.65 -0.68
CA HIS A 409 16.21 -27.66 0.04
C HIS A 409 15.38 -28.91 0.37
N LEU A 410 14.11 -28.74 0.74
CA LEU A 410 13.19 -29.87 0.93
C LEU A 410 12.97 -30.62 -0.39
N LEU A 411 12.78 -29.88 -1.49
CA LEU A 411 12.65 -30.48 -2.81
C LEU A 411 13.93 -31.21 -3.23
N VAL A 412 15.13 -30.65 -3.01
CA VAL A 412 16.41 -31.32 -3.28
C VAL A 412 16.51 -32.63 -2.48
N LEU A 413 16.15 -32.63 -1.20
CA LEU A 413 16.18 -33.82 -0.36
C LEU A 413 15.23 -34.90 -0.89
N VAL A 414 13.96 -34.56 -1.08
CA VAL A 414 12.94 -35.53 -1.51
C VAL A 414 13.24 -36.05 -2.91
N ILE A 415 13.49 -35.16 -3.88
CA ILE A 415 13.80 -35.56 -5.27
C ILE A 415 15.07 -36.43 -5.31
N GLY A 416 16.11 -36.04 -4.57
CA GLY A 416 17.37 -36.80 -4.55
C GLY A 416 17.20 -38.20 -3.95
N LEU A 417 16.48 -38.33 -2.84
CA LEU A 417 16.21 -39.63 -2.22
C LEU A 417 15.30 -40.51 -3.08
N THR A 418 14.33 -39.92 -3.79
CA THR A 418 13.49 -40.65 -4.74
C THR A 418 14.29 -41.13 -5.95
N ARG A 419 15.21 -40.31 -6.47
CA ARG A 419 16.04 -40.72 -7.62
C ARG A 419 17.03 -41.85 -7.27
N SER A 420 17.48 -41.90 -6.01
CA SER A 420 18.38 -42.94 -5.50
C SER A 420 17.64 -44.16 -4.92
N ASP A 421 16.33 -44.30 -5.20
CA ASP A 421 15.46 -45.38 -4.72
C ASP A 421 15.44 -45.57 -3.18
N GLN A 422 15.83 -44.53 -2.42
CA GLN A 422 15.77 -44.54 -0.96
C GLN A 422 14.38 -44.17 -0.44
N LEU A 423 13.64 -43.36 -1.20
CA LEU A 423 12.25 -42.98 -0.92
C LEU A 423 11.39 -43.35 -2.13
N GLU A 424 10.38 -44.19 -1.92
CA GLU A 424 9.49 -44.61 -3.02
C GLU A 424 8.77 -43.40 -3.65
N ALA A 425 8.66 -43.39 -4.99
CA ALA A 425 8.06 -42.29 -5.75
C ALA A 425 6.61 -41.98 -5.34
N GLY A 426 5.77 -43.00 -5.14
CA GLY A 426 4.39 -42.82 -4.69
C GLY A 426 4.30 -42.21 -3.29
N THR A 427 5.13 -42.71 -2.35
CA THR A 427 5.22 -42.16 -0.99
C THR A 427 5.70 -40.71 -1.00
N ALA A 428 6.75 -40.41 -1.77
CA ALA A 428 7.28 -39.05 -1.93
C ALA A 428 6.23 -38.10 -2.52
N ALA A 429 5.53 -38.52 -3.57
CA ALA A 429 4.48 -37.73 -4.20
C ALA A 429 3.36 -37.41 -3.20
N ASN A 430 2.87 -38.42 -2.47
CA ASN A 430 1.82 -38.26 -1.50
C ASN A 430 2.22 -37.25 -0.43
N TRP A 431 3.40 -37.40 0.19
CA TRP A 431 3.86 -36.48 1.23
C TRP A 431 4.04 -35.05 0.71
N VAL A 432 4.55 -34.90 -0.51
CA VAL A 432 4.68 -33.60 -1.17
C VAL A 432 3.30 -32.98 -1.40
N ILE A 433 2.33 -33.70 -1.97
CA ILE A 433 0.96 -33.20 -2.18
C ILE A 433 0.30 -32.84 -0.83
N GLN A 434 0.40 -33.71 0.18
CA GLN A 434 -0.12 -33.44 1.54
C GLN A 434 0.44 -32.16 2.14
N SER A 435 1.68 -31.80 1.81
CA SER A 435 2.30 -30.57 2.32
C SER A 435 1.62 -29.29 1.82
N LYS A 436 0.82 -29.34 0.75
CA LYS A 436 0.01 -28.20 0.28
C LYS A 436 -1.04 -27.77 1.32
N PHE A 437 -1.56 -28.72 2.08
CA PHE A 437 -2.57 -28.47 3.11
C PHE A 437 -1.98 -27.88 4.39
N HIS A 438 -0.65 -27.74 4.48
CA HIS A 438 0.04 -27.40 5.71
C HIS A 438 0.92 -26.16 5.58
N GLN A 439 1.06 -25.44 6.69
CA GLN A 439 2.05 -24.37 6.81
C GLN A 439 3.33 -24.91 7.45
N PRO A 440 4.51 -24.31 7.17
CA PRO A 440 5.77 -24.76 7.74
C PRO A 440 5.71 -24.70 9.27
N LYS A 441 5.95 -25.84 9.93
CA LYS A 441 5.89 -25.97 11.39
C LYS A 441 7.24 -26.40 11.93
N MET A 442 7.91 -25.49 12.63
CA MET A 442 9.26 -25.74 13.13
C MET A 442 9.27 -26.74 14.29
N GLN A 443 10.03 -27.83 14.16
CA GLN A 443 10.23 -28.83 15.22
C GLN A 443 11.65 -28.69 15.79
N LYS A 444 11.85 -27.75 16.72
CA LYS A 444 13.19 -27.35 17.17
C LYS A 444 14.02 -28.49 17.78
N GLU A 445 13.38 -29.35 18.56
CA GLU A 445 14.05 -30.50 19.22
C GLU A 445 14.57 -31.46 18.15
N LEU A 446 13.68 -31.96 17.28
CA LEU A 446 14.06 -32.81 16.14
C LEU A 446 15.17 -32.20 15.28
N MET A 447 15.05 -30.92 14.91
CA MET A 447 16.07 -30.25 14.09
C MET A 447 17.42 -30.16 14.81
N SER A 448 17.42 -29.95 16.13
CA SER A 448 18.65 -29.87 16.94
C SER A 448 19.35 -31.22 16.99
N ASP A 449 18.58 -32.30 17.20
CA ASP A 449 19.10 -33.66 17.26
C ASP A 449 19.73 -34.07 15.92
N VAL A 450 19.09 -33.71 14.81
CA VAL A 450 19.60 -33.97 13.45
C VAL A 450 20.92 -33.25 13.20
N PHE A 451 21.06 -32.00 13.65
CA PHE A 451 22.33 -31.29 13.55
C PHE A 451 23.43 -31.88 14.43
N LEU A 452 23.08 -32.35 15.63
CA LEU A 452 24.03 -33.03 16.53
C LEU A 452 24.53 -34.33 15.91
N GLN A 453 23.61 -35.17 15.41
CA GLN A 453 23.97 -36.40 14.71
C GLN A 453 24.83 -36.12 13.48
N TYR A 454 24.50 -35.09 12.70
CA TYR A 454 25.26 -34.71 11.52
C TYR A 454 26.70 -34.31 11.88
N LYS A 455 26.88 -33.47 12.91
CA LYS A 455 28.21 -33.08 13.37
C LYS A 455 29.00 -34.28 13.88
N GLY A 456 28.36 -35.16 14.65
CA GLY A 456 28.98 -36.39 15.13
C GLY A 456 29.39 -37.33 13.99
N ALA A 457 28.59 -37.43 12.92
CA ALA A 457 28.94 -38.20 11.74
C ALA A 457 30.18 -37.64 11.01
N LEU A 458 30.30 -36.31 10.90
CA LEU A 458 31.47 -35.67 10.27
C LEU A 458 32.78 -35.92 11.02
N VAL A 459 32.73 -36.12 12.34
CA VAL A 459 33.91 -36.42 13.17
C VAL A 459 34.09 -37.93 13.43
N GLY A 460 33.24 -38.78 12.85
CA GLY A 460 33.30 -40.24 12.96
C GLY A 460 32.74 -40.82 14.27
N GLU A 461 32.01 -40.03 15.06
CA GLU A 461 31.33 -40.49 16.29
C GLU A 461 30.06 -41.31 15.99
N PHE A 462 29.41 -41.07 14.84
CA PHE A 462 28.24 -41.80 14.39
C PHE A 462 28.44 -42.35 12.97
N ASP A 463 28.07 -43.62 12.74
CA ASP A 463 28.04 -44.20 11.38
C ASP A 463 26.74 -43.79 10.68
N TRP A 464 26.71 -42.55 10.17
CA TRP A 464 25.62 -42.04 9.34
C TRP A 464 26.15 -41.71 7.95
N ARG A 465 25.91 -42.61 6.99
CA ARG A 465 26.43 -42.45 5.63
C ARG A 465 25.44 -41.68 4.75
N PRO A 466 25.90 -40.71 3.96
CA PRO A 466 25.02 -39.98 3.05
C PRO A 466 24.68 -40.81 1.82
N THR A 467 23.50 -40.55 1.27
CA THR A 467 23.17 -40.91 -0.11
C THR A 467 23.82 -39.90 -1.05
N GLU A 468 24.64 -40.35 -2.00
CA GLU A 468 25.26 -39.47 -2.99
C GLU A 468 24.37 -39.32 -4.22
N THR A 469 24.07 -38.07 -4.60
CA THR A 469 23.40 -37.79 -5.87
C THR A 469 24.41 -37.58 -6.99
N VAL A 470 24.12 -38.08 -8.19
CA VAL A 470 24.98 -37.92 -9.36
C VAL A 470 24.29 -36.98 -10.36
N PRO A 471 24.89 -35.84 -10.74
CA PRO A 471 24.28 -34.85 -11.64
C PRO A 471 23.71 -35.43 -12.94
N GLU A 472 24.42 -36.40 -13.52
CA GLU A 472 24.06 -37.11 -14.74
C GLU A 472 22.68 -37.76 -14.64
N ASP A 473 22.27 -38.23 -13.46
CA ASP A 473 20.99 -38.89 -13.24
C ASP A 473 19.78 -37.96 -13.45
N TYR A 474 20.01 -36.63 -13.51
CA TYR A 474 18.94 -35.63 -13.61
C TYR A 474 18.83 -35.02 -15.01
N TYR A 475 19.74 -35.33 -15.92
CA TYR A 475 19.64 -34.97 -17.34
C TYR A 475 18.79 -36.01 -18.06
N ILE A 476 17.47 -35.95 -17.83
CA ILE A 476 16.47 -36.72 -18.57
C ILE A 476 16.04 -35.92 -19.79
#